data_AF-A0AAW2Z0S0-F1
#
_entry.id   AF-A0AAW2Z0S0-F1
#
_cell.length_a   1.000
_cell.length_b   1.000
_cell.length_c   1.000
_cell.angle_alpha   90.00
_cell.angle_beta   90.00
_cell.angle_gamma   90.00
#
_symmetry.space_group_name_H-M   'P 1'
#
loop_
_entity.id
_entity.type
_entity.pdbx_description
1 polymer ?
#
loop_
_entity_poly.entity_id
_entity_poly.type
_entity_poly.pdbx_seq_one_letter_code
_entity_poly.pdbx_strand_id
1 'polypeptide(L)'
;MEAIAHISYSSATPGSSLTVMGSLMLSQDGPLSYYFSQNTYNNTAIDFTTVDSLDQISIEDILRFHSQDSISAYFQPKNNIWRDGYDNLFTLNVEITIPQQVIHYQPGFPEVIKFAWIQYLSAAVVVYFVTFQTYRFIVMMGLLPTRITFSKKI
;
A
#
# COMPACT_ATOMS: atom_id res chain seq x y z
N MET A 1 8.55 7.48 -2.49
CA MET A 1 8.64 6.01 -2.65
C MET A 1 9.76 5.77 -3.62
N GLU A 2 10.85 5.23 -3.12
CA GLU A 2 12.03 4.91 -3.92
C GLU A 2 11.94 3.47 -4.42
N ALA A 3 12.59 3.21 -5.57
CA ALA A 3 12.62 1.90 -6.18
C ALA A 3 14.08 1.51 -6.42
N ILE A 4 14.39 0.24 -6.18
CA ILE A 4 15.73 -0.29 -6.43
C ILE A 4 15.70 -1.27 -7.61
N ALA A 5 16.69 -1.13 -8.48
CA ALA A 5 16.93 -2.02 -9.60
C ALA A 5 18.34 -2.58 -9.50
N HIS A 6 18.45 -3.90 -9.31
CA HIS A 6 19.72 -4.61 -9.38
C HIS A 6 19.80 -5.35 -10.72
N ILE A 7 20.79 -4.98 -11.53
CA ILE A 7 21.04 -5.58 -12.84
C ILE A 7 22.44 -6.19 -12.82
N SER A 8 22.50 -7.52 -12.95
CA SER A 8 23.75 -8.25 -13.09
C SER A 8 23.71 -9.05 -14.40
N TYR A 9 24.75 -8.87 -15.22
CA TYR A 9 24.91 -9.58 -16.49
C TYR A 9 26.39 -9.86 -16.72
N SER A 10 26.69 -11.06 -17.20
CA SER A 10 28.05 -11.48 -17.54
C SER A 10 28.04 -12.10 -18.94
N SER A 11 29.04 -11.74 -19.75
CA SER A 11 29.26 -12.32 -21.07
C SER A 11 30.74 -12.70 -21.23
N ALA A 12 31.00 -13.74 -22.02
CA ALA A 12 32.34 -14.17 -22.40
C ALA A 12 32.92 -13.34 -23.56
N THR A 13 32.09 -12.56 -24.26
CA THR A 13 32.49 -11.73 -25.40
C THR A 13 32.56 -10.25 -25.01
N PRO A 14 33.54 -9.49 -25.55
CA PRO A 14 33.58 -8.04 -25.40
C PRO A 14 32.33 -7.39 -26.03
N GLY A 15 31.70 -6.47 -25.33
CA GLY A 15 30.47 -5.83 -25.77
C GLY A 15 30.53 -4.32 -25.76
N SER A 16 29.78 -3.72 -26.67
CA SER A 16 29.63 -2.26 -26.78
C SER A 16 28.35 -1.76 -26.12
N SER A 17 27.31 -2.60 -25.98
CA SER A 17 26.08 -2.19 -25.32
C SER A 17 25.32 -3.33 -24.65
N LEU A 18 24.67 -3.02 -23.54
CA LEU A 18 23.73 -3.89 -22.85
C LEU A 18 22.36 -3.21 -22.80
N THR A 19 21.34 -3.88 -23.31
CA THR A 19 19.94 -3.44 -23.19
C THR A 19 19.20 -4.36 -22.25
N VAL A 20 18.63 -3.82 -21.19
CA VAL A 20 17.85 -4.57 -20.19
C VAL A 20 16.41 -4.08 -20.24
N MET A 21 15.51 -5.00 -20.56
CA MET A 21 14.07 -4.75 -20.60
C MET A 21 13.42 -5.49 -19.44
N GLY A 22 12.56 -4.80 -18.71
CA GLY A 22 11.87 -5.39 -17.57
C GLY A 22 10.66 -4.58 -17.15
N SER A 23 10.03 -5.06 -16.08
CA SER A 23 8.87 -4.40 -15.49
C SER A 23 9.15 -3.98 -14.06
N LEU A 24 8.64 -2.81 -13.68
CA LEU A 24 8.67 -2.36 -12.30
C LEU A 24 7.53 -3.01 -11.51
N MET A 25 7.88 -3.81 -10.52
CA MET A 25 6.93 -4.52 -9.64
C MET A 25 6.89 -3.86 -8.27
N LEU A 26 5.71 -3.85 -7.65
CA LEU A 26 5.48 -3.41 -6.28
C LEU A 26 5.39 -4.64 -5.38
N SER A 27 6.28 -4.73 -4.39
CA SER A 27 6.18 -5.68 -3.29
C SER A 27 5.47 -5.01 -2.11
N GLN A 28 4.45 -5.67 -1.58
CA GLN A 28 3.72 -5.22 -0.39
C GLN A 28 3.64 -6.35 0.61
N ASP A 29 4.27 -6.18 1.77
CA ASP A 29 4.19 -7.14 2.88
C ASP A 29 2.86 -7.01 3.66
N GLY A 30 2.17 -5.88 3.48
CA GLY A 30 0.87 -5.60 4.08
C GLY A 30 0.05 -4.59 3.27
N PRO A 31 -1.23 -4.43 3.61
CA PRO A 31 -2.08 -3.46 2.94
C PRO A 31 -1.61 -2.04 3.22
N LEU A 32 -1.66 -1.18 2.20
CA LEU A 32 -1.44 0.26 2.36
C LEU A 32 -2.42 0.83 3.37
N SER A 33 -1.92 1.60 4.34
CA SER A 33 -2.81 2.31 5.25
C SER A 33 -3.66 3.34 4.50
N TYR A 34 -4.88 3.58 4.99
CA TYR A 34 -5.84 4.56 4.45
C TYR A 34 -5.31 6.01 4.40
N TYR A 35 -4.26 6.34 5.15
CA TYR A 35 -3.76 7.71 5.24
C TYR A 35 -3.20 8.23 3.90
N PHE A 36 -3.68 9.42 3.51
CA PHE A 36 -3.52 10.01 2.18
C PHE A 36 -2.11 10.50 1.83
N SER A 37 -1.22 10.70 2.81
CA SER A 37 0.19 11.02 2.54
C SER A 37 1.11 10.35 3.52
N GLN A 38 1.82 9.33 3.07
CA GLN A 38 2.92 8.73 3.82
C GLN A 38 4.24 9.22 3.26
N ASN A 39 4.83 10.24 3.89
CA ASN A 39 6.23 10.59 3.67
C ASN A 39 7.18 9.60 4.34
N THR A 40 6.64 8.62 5.07
CA THR A 40 7.39 7.53 5.72
C THR A 40 8.36 6.83 4.77
N TYR A 41 7.99 6.70 3.50
CA TYR A 41 8.79 6.04 2.45
C TYR A 41 9.47 7.04 1.50
N ASN A 42 9.76 8.25 1.99
CA ASN A 42 10.49 9.29 1.27
C ASN A 42 11.83 9.59 1.97
N ASN A 43 12.50 8.53 2.40
CA ASN A 43 13.85 8.58 2.94
C ASN A 43 14.79 8.05 1.87
N THR A 44 15.86 8.79 1.60
CA THR A 44 16.90 8.36 0.66
C THR A 44 17.75 7.30 1.35
N ALA A 45 18.06 6.20 0.64
CA ALA A 45 18.97 5.18 1.16
C ALA A 45 20.39 5.73 1.41
N ILE A 46 20.75 6.81 0.71
CA ILE A 46 22.05 7.47 0.80
C ILE A 46 21.82 8.93 1.22
N ASP A 47 22.52 9.36 2.26
CA ASP A 47 22.60 10.78 2.62
C ASP A 47 23.85 11.40 2.00
N PHE A 48 23.68 12.03 0.84
CA PHE A 48 24.75 12.70 0.11
C PHE A 48 25.37 13.90 0.87
N THR A 49 24.83 14.30 2.03
CA THR A 49 25.44 15.36 2.86
C THR A 49 26.53 14.82 3.79
N THR A 50 26.55 13.51 4.05
CA THR A 50 27.50 12.86 4.98
C THR A 50 28.56 12.04 4.27
N VAL A 51 28.36 11.72 2.99
CA VAL A 51 29.25 10.88 2.20
C VAL A 51 30.18 11.75 1.36
N ASP A 52 31.47 11.73 1.68
CA ASP A 52 32.51 12.49 0.96
C ASP A 52 33.07 11.73 -0.26
N SER A 53 32.91 10.40 -0.31
CA SER A 53 33.46 9.55 -1.38
C SER A 53 32.60 8.32 -1.68
N LEU A 54 32.55 7.91 -2.95
CA LEU A 54 31.73 6.78 -3.41
C LEU A 54 32.17 5.43 -2.81
N ASP A 55 33.42 5.31 -2.34
CA ASP A 55 33.97 4.09 -1.73
C ASP A 55 33.31 3.75 -0.38
N GLN A 56 32.67 4.74 0.25
CA GLN A 56 31.93 4.56 1.51
C GLN A 56 30.51 4.03 1.27
N ILE A 57 30.03 4.03 0.02
CA ILE A 57 28.69 3.59 -0.34
C ILE A 57 28.75 2.10 -0.70
N SER A 58 28.28 1.24 0.21
CA SER A 58 28.16 -0.18 -0.09
C SER A 58 26.79 -0.47 -0.71
N ILE A 59 26.78 -1.27 -1.78
CA ILE A 59 25.54 -1.75 -2.41
C ILE A 59 24.75 -2.63 -1.41
N GLU A 60 25.46 -3.33 -0.52
CA GLU A 60 24.84 -4.15 0.52
C GLU A 60 24.00 -3.32 1.49
N ASP A 61 24.49 -2.17 1.94
CA ASP A 61 23.75 -1.30 2.86
C ASP A 61 22.51 -0.71 2.19
N ILE A 62 22.60 -0.33 0.91
CA ILE A 62 21.46 0.15 0.12
C ILE A 62 20.39 -0.95 -0.02
N LEU A 63 20.81 -2.17 -0.38
CA LEU A 63 19.89 -3.30 -0.51
C LEU A 63 19.26 -3.68 0.83
N ARG A 64 20.04 -3.65 1.91
CA ARG A 64 19.53 -3.90 3.27
C ARG A 64 18.53 -2.84 3.72
N PHE A 65 18.77 -1.57 3.40
CA PHE A 65 17.86 -0.48 3.69
C PHE A 65 16.50 -0.71 3.02
N HIS A 66 16.48 -0.95 1.71
CA HIS A 66 15.23 -1.19 0.97
C HIS A 66 14.56 -2.54 1.31
N SER A 67 15.30 -3.52 1.83
CA SER A 67 14.74 -4.81 2.25
C SER A 67 13.91 -4.72 3.55
N GLN A 68 14.04 -3.66 4.33
CA GLN A 68 13.28 -3.48 5.58
C GLN A 68 11.94 -2.78 5.36
N ASP A 69 11.73 -2.21 4.18
CA ASP A 69 10.51 -1.50 3.85
C ASP A 69 9.39 -2.50 3.52
N SER A 70 8.34 -2.44 4.34
CA SER A 70 7.07 -3.17 4.12
C SER A 70 6.44 -2.95 2.73
N ILE A 71 6.78 -1.86 2.06
CA ILE A 71 6.32 -1.55 0.71
C ILE A 71 7.52 -1.06 -0.09
N SER A 72 7.91 -1.84 -1.09
CA SER A 72 9.07 -1.54 -1.94
C SER A 72 8.74 -1.76 -3.40
N ALA A 73 9.39 -1.02 -4.28
CA ALA A 73 9.31 -1.25 -5.72
C ALA A 73 10.64 -1.84 -6.22
N TYR A 74 10.57 -2.95 -6.95
CA TYR A 74 11.74 -3.63 -7.49
C TYR A 74 11.63 -3.79 -9.00
N PHE A 75 12.76 -3.67 -9.68
CA PHE A 75 12.83 -3.94 -11.12
C PHE A 75 12.97 -5.44 -11.36
N GLN A 76 12.03 -6.02 -12.10
CA GLN A 76 12.08 -7.40 -12.54
C GLN A 76 12.59 -7.44 -13.99
N PRO A 77 13.85 -7.85 -14.24
CA PRO A 77 14.37 -8.00 -15.59
C PRO A 77 13.64 -9.15 -16.30
N LYS A 78 13.21 -8.90 -17.54
CA LYS A 78 12.53 -9.89 -18.38
C LYS A 78 13.45 -10.39 -19.48
N ASN A 79 14.11 -9.47 -20.19
CA ASN A 79 14.97 -9.78 -21.33
C ASN A 79 16.22 -8.91 -21.28
N ASN A 80 17.37 -9.52 -21.55
CA ASN A 80 18.65 -8.82 -21.66
C ASN A 80 19.22 -9.07 -23.07
N ILE A 81 19.56 -8.00 -23.78
CA ILE A 81 20.20 -8.06 -25.09
C ILE A 81 21.62 -7.54 -24.94
N TRP A 82 22.58 -8.43 -25.16
CA TRP A 82 23.99 -8.08 -25.27
C TRP A 82 24.35 -7.82 -26.72
N ARG A 83 25.09 -6.75 -26.97
CA ARG A 83 25.65 -6.45 -28.28
C ARG A 83 27.16 -6.53 -28.21
N ASP A 84 27.71 -7.49 -28.93
CA ASP A 84 29.15 -7.62 -29.10
C ASP A 84 29.71 -6.42 -29.85
N GLY A 85 30.88 -5.97 -29.43
CA GLY A 85 31.53 -4.83 -30.05
C GLY A 85 32.79 -4.41 -29.31
N TYR A 86 33.75 -3.91 -30.09
CA TYR A 86 34.98 -3.28 -29.60
C TYR A 86 34.82 -1.77 -29.76
N ASP A 87 33.92 -1.20 -28.98
CA ASP A 87 33.76 0.25 -28.91
C ASP A 87 34.50 0.80 -27.68
N ASN A 88 34.91 2.06 -27.73
CA ASN A 88 35.59 2.72 -26.63
C ASN A 88 34.60 3.18 -25.53
N LEU A 89 33.31 3.21 -25.87
CA LEU A 89 32.22 3.61 -24.98
C LEU A 89 31.23 2.45 -24.81
N PHE A 90 30.87 2.16 -23.56
CA PHE A 90 29.85 1.18 -23.23
C PHE A 90 28.49 1.87 -23.03
N THR A 91 27.47 1.44 -23.76
CA THR A 91 26.11 2.00 -23.63
C THR A 91 25.19 1.06 -22.86
N LEU A 92 24.67 1.53 -21.72
CA LEU A 92 23.64 0.83 -20.95
C LEU A 92 22.26 1.41 -21.31
N ASN A 93 21.38 0.60 -21.89
CA ASN A 93 19.99 0.94 -22.12
C ASN A 93 19.10 0.17 -21.15
N VAL A 94 18.25 0.89 -20.41
CA VAL A 94 17.29 0.26 -19.49
C VAL A 94 15.88 0.68 -19.92
N GLU A 95 15.07 -0.31 -20.28
CA GLU A 95 13.68 -0.12 -20.65
C GLU A 95 12.78 -0.66 -19.54
N ILE A 96 12.02 0.25 -18.91
CA ILE A 96 11.19 -0.05 -17.75
C ILE A 96 9.72 0.06 -18.18
N THR A 97 9.01 -1.06 -18.13
CA THR A 97 7.56 -1.11 -18.31
C THR A 97 6.85 -1.03 -16.96
N ILE A 98 5.79 -0.23 -16.85
CA ILE A 98 4.95 -0.15 -15.65
C ILE A 98 3.63 -0.87 -15.94
N PRO A 99 3.49 -2.16 -15.59
CA PRO A 99 2.25 -2.89 -15.80
C PRO A 99 1.20 -2.52 -14.76
N GLN A 100 -0.06 -2.84 -15.06
CA GLN A 100 -1.15 -2.77 -14.08
C GLN A 100 -0.94 -3.81 -12.99
N GLN A 101 -0.98 -3.37 -11.73
CA GLN A 101 -0.74 -4.21 -10.56
C GLN A 101 -1.90 -4.05 -9.58
N VAL A 102 -2.25 -5.15 -8.91
CA VAL A 102 -3.26 -5.13 -7.85
C VAL A 102 -2.59 -4.61 -6.59
N ILE A 103 -3.13 -3.53 -6.04
CA ILE A 103 -2.62 -2.89 -4.84
C ILE A 103 -3.62 -3.13 -3.72
N HIS A 104 -3.14 -3.69 -2.61
CA HIS A 104 -3.97 -3.89 -1.43
C HIS A 104 -3.89 -2.66 -0.53
N TYR A 105 -5.05 -2.19 -0.07
CA TYR A 105 -5.14 -1.10 0.89
C TYR A 105 -6.16 -1.43 1.98
N GLN A 106 -5.93 -0.86 3.15
CA GLN A 106 -6.83 -0.96 4.29
C GLN A 106 -7.90 0.14 4.16
N PRO A 107 -9.19 -0.20 4.11
CA PRO A 107 -10.25 0.79 3.98
C PRO A 107 -10.38 1.63 5.24
N GLY A 108 -10.68 2.92 5.07
CA GLY A 108 -10.96 3.83 6.17
C GLY A 108 -12.40 3.71 6.71
N PHE A 109 -12.68 4.34 7.85
CA PHE A 109 -14.01 4.32 8.46
C PHE A 109 -15.16 4.72 7.51
N PRO A 110 -15.06 5.81 6.72
CA PRO A 110 -16.14 6.20 5.81
C PRO A 110 -16.41 5.13 4.73
N GLU A 111 -15.36 4.47 4.28
CA GLU A 111 -15.45 3.43 3.27
C GLU A 111 -16.05 2.14 3.82
N VAL A 112 -15.67 1.76 5.05
CA VAL A 112 -16.29 0.64 5.76
C VAL A 112 -17.78 0.91 5.96
N ILE A 113 -18.20 2.10 6.38
CA ILE A 113 -19.63 2.46 6.50
C ILE A 113 -20.34 2.35 5.16
N LYS A 114 -19.74 2.87 4.08
CA LYS A 114 -20.31 2.81 2.72
C LYS A 114 -20.63 1.38 2.29
N PHE A 115 -19.83 0.40 2.70
CA PHE A 115 -20.08 -1.01 2.38
C PHE A 115 -20.94 -1.74 3.42
N ALA A 116 -20.82 -1.39 4.70
CA ALA A 116 -21.51 -2.06 5.81
C ALA A 116 -22.92 -1.50 6.10
N TRP A 117 -23.38 -0.45 5.40
CA TRP A 117 -24.67 0.20 5.67
C TRP A 117 -25.86 -0.78 5.73
N ILE A 118 -25.88 -1.80 4.87
CA ILE A 118 -26.96 -2.81 4.88
C ILE A 118 -26.89 -3.73 6.11
N GLN A 119 -25.68 -4.02 6.60
CA GLN A 119 -25.48 -4.81 7.81
C GLN A 119 -25.96 -4.04 9.04
N TYR A 120 -25.65 -2.74 9.11
CA TYR A 120 -26.16 -1.86 10.16
C TYR A 120 -27.69 -1.72 10.11
N LEU A 121 -28.27 -1.61 8.91
CA LEU A 121 -29.72 -1.58 8.74
C LEU A 121 -30.37 -2.87 9.27
N SER A 122 -29.81 -4.03 8.92
CA SER A 122 -30.30 -5.33 9.41
C SER A 122 -30.21 -5.43 10.94
N ALA A 123 -29.09 -5.03 11.53
CA ALA A 123 -28.94 -5.02 12.99
C ALA A 123 -29.91 -4.04 13.66
N ALA A 124 -30.13 -2.87 13.06
CA ALA A 124 -31.06 -1.87 13.57
C ALA A 124 -32.50 -2.39 13.64
N VAL A 125 -32.95 -3.17 12.65
CA VAL A 125 -34.29 -3.79 12.66
C VAL A 125 -34.46 -4.74 13.85
N VAL A 126 -33.46 -5.58 14.12
CA VAL A 126 -33.50 -6.52 15.25
C VAL A 126 -33.50 -5.78 16.58
N VAL A 127 -32.61 -4.79 16.75
CA VAL A 127 -32.54 -3.96 17.96
C VAL A 127 -33.85 -3.20 18.17
N TYR A 128 -34.43 -2.64 17.11
CA TYR A 128 -35.73 -1.98 17.16
C TYR A 128 -36.84 -2.93 17.61
N PHE A 129 -36.89 -4.14 17.05
CA PHE A 129 -37.89 -5.14 17.44
C PHE A 129 -37.78 -5.51 18.93
N VAL A 130 -36.57 -5.80 19.41
CA VAL A 130 -36.34 -6.17 20.82
C VAL A 130 -36.69 -5.03 21.76
N THR A 131 -36.21 -3.80 21.46
CA THR A 131 -36.49 -2.62 22.30
C THR A 131 -37.97 -2.26 22.32
N PHE A 132 -38.67 -2.39 21.19
CA PHE A 132 -40.11 -2.19 21.13
C PHE A 132 -40.86 -3.23 21.96
N GLN A 133 -40.46 -4.49 21.88
CA GLN A 133 -41.10 -5.57 22.65
C GLN A 133 -40.86 -5.42 24.16
N THR A 134 -39.64 -5.09 24.59
CA THR A 134 -39.33 -4.85 26.01
C THR A 134 -40.03 -3.61 26.53
N TYR A 135 -40.08 -2.51 25.76
CA TYR A 135 -40.84 -1.32 26.13
C TYR A 135 -42.32 -1.64 26.35
N ARG A 136 -42.95 -2.36 25.40
CA ARG A 136 -44.35 -2.79 25.53
C ARG A 136 -44.55 -3.67 26.77
N PHE A 137 -43.65 -4.60 27.03
CA PHE A 137 -43.72 -5.48 28.19
C PHE A 137 -43.66 -4.68 29.51
N ILE A 138 -42.69 -3.77 29.64
CA ILE A 138 -42.51 -2.95 30.84
C ILE A 138 -43.75 -2.08 31.10
N VAL A 139 -44.31 -1.48 30.05
CA VAL A 139 -45.51 -0.63 30.15
C VAL A 139 -46.76 -1.45 30.44
N MET A 140 -46.98 -2.58 29.76
CA MET A 140 -48.17 -3.43 29.99
C MET A 140 -48.15 -4.10 31.36
N MET A 141 -46.99 -4.51 31.87
CA MET A 141 -46.88 -5.14 33.19
C MET A 141 -46.84 -4.13 34.35
N GLY A 142 -46.82 -2.83 34.07
CA GLY A 142 -46.85 -1.79 35.10
C GLY A 142 -45.62 -1.77 36.02
N LEU A 143 -44.47 -2.27 35.54
CA LEU A 143 -43.22 -2.33 36.31
C LEU A 143 -42.62 -0.94 36.59
N LEU A 144 -43.09 0.09 35.87
CA LEU A 144 -42.77 1.49 36.10
C LEU A 144 -44.07 2.27 36.37
N PRO A 145 -44.09 3.22 37.31
CA PRO A 145 -45.22 4.14 37.49
C PRO A 145 -45.32 5.08 36.28
N THR A 146 -46.03 4.66 35.24
CA THR A 146 -46.27 5.48 34.05
C THR A 146 -47.42 6.45 34.32
N ARG A 147 -47.10 7.73 34.53
CA ARG A 147 -48.09 8.82 34.67
C ARG A 147 -48.41 9.39 33.29
N ILE A 148 -49.63 9.20 32.81
CA ILE A 148 -50.10 9.80 31.54
C ILE A 148 -50.57 11.23 31.84
N THR A 149 -49.76 12.24 31.52
CA THR A 149 -50.18 13.65 31.56
C THR A 149 -50.60 14.10 30.17
N PHE A 150 -51.91 14.29 29.97
CA PHE A 150 -52.44 14.94 28.78
C PHE A 150 -52.12 16.45 28.85
N SER A 151 -51.07 16.88 28.17
CA SER A 151 -50.81 18.30 27.96
C SER A 151 -51.75 18.79 26.84
N LYS A 152 -52.84 19.45 27.23
CA LYS A 152 -53.74 20.15 26.33
C LYS A 152 -53.01 21.39 25.80
N LYS A 153 -52.51 21.35 24.56
CA LYS A 153 -52.10 22.57 23.86
C LYS A 153 -53.35 23.40 23.59
N ILE A 154 -53.50 24.49 24.33
CA ILE A 154 -54.36 25.63 24.01
C ILE A 154 -53.53 26.57 23.13
#